data_AF-F7UZN8-F1
#
_entry.id   AF-F7UZN8-F1
#
_cell.length_a   1.000
_cell.length_b   1.000
_cell.length_c   1.000
_cell.angle_alpha   90.00
_cell.angle_beta   90.00
_cell.angle_gamma   90.00
#
_symmetry.space_group_name_H-M   'P 1'
#
loop_
_entity.id
_entity.type
_entity.pdbx_description
1 polymer ?
#
loop_
_entity_poly.entity_id
_entity_poly.type
_entity_poly.pdbx_seq_one_letter_code
_entity_poly.pdbx_strand_id
1 'polypeptide(L)'
;MKILGMGMPELLIILAVILLIFGPKNLPKLGSALGKTVKNLRDGIGGDKAIEEVDDEEEIVEEVEEQPVKKTTAKKTTTAAKKKAE
;
A
#
# COMPACT_ATOMS: atom_id res chain seq x y z
N MET A 1 0.29 -26.83 -1.23
CA MET A 1 0.62 -26.12 0.03
C MET A 1 -0.63 -26.06 0.89
N LYS A 2 -0.51 -26.40 2.18
CA LYS A 2 -1.58 -26.29 3.17
C LYS A 2 -1.18 -25.17 4.13
N ILE A 3 -2.00 -24.13 4.25
CA ILE A 3 -1.80 -23.03 5.20
C ILE A 3 -2.91 -23.17 6.24
N LEU A 4 -2.56 -23.28 7.51
CA LEU A 4 -3.53 -23.38 8.62
C LEU A 4 -4.51 -24.57 8.51
N GLY A 5 -4.06 -25.69 7.94
CA GLY A 5 -4.90 -26.88 7.75
C GLY A 5 -5.89 -26.77 6.58
N MET A 6 -5.92 -25.64 5.88
CA MET A 6 -6.77 -25.38 4.71
C MET A 6 -5.93 -25.34 3.43
N GLY A 7 -6.53 -25.77 2.32
CA GLY A 7 -5.95 -25.61 1.00
C GLY A 7 -6.07 -24.19 0.46
N MET A 8 -5.42 -23.96 -0.68
CA MET A 8 -5.57 -22.71 -1.44
C MET A 8 -7.03 -22.44 -1.87
N PRO A 9 -7.81 -23.44 -2.32
CA PRO A 9 -9.20 -23.22 -2.73
C PRO A 9 -10.09 -22.66 -1.61
N GLU A 10 -9.97 -23.21 -0.41
CA GLU A 10 -10.78 -22.78 0.73
C GLU A 10 -10.40 -21.37 1.20
N LEU A 11 -9.10 -21.03 1.17
CA LEU A 11 -8.64 -19.66 1.43
C LEU A 11 -9.23 -18.65 0.42
N LEU A 12 -9.30 -19.01 -0.86
CA LEU A 12 -9.90 -18.17 -1.89
C LEU A 12 -11.40 -17.94 -1.66
N ILE A 13 -12.13 -18.96 -1.20
CA ILE A 13 -13.57 -18.82 -0.88
C ILE A 13 -13.75 -17.84 0.28
N ILE A 14 -12.96 -17.96 1.35
CA ILE A 14 -13.03 -17.03 2.49
C ILE A 14 -12.68 -15.61 2.05
N LEU A 15 -11.63 -15.46 1.24
CA LEU A 15 -11.23 -14.18 0.67
C LEU A 15 -12.37 -13.56 -0.16
N ALA A 16 -13.07 -14.36 -0.97
CA ALA A 16 -14.20 -13.89 -1.76
C ALA A 16 -15.35 -13.36 -0.89
N VAL A 17 -15.67 -14.01 0.24
CA VAL A 17 -16.70 -13.52 1.17
C VAL A 17 -16.29 -12.20 1.82
N ILE A 18 -15.03 -12.09 2.27
CA ILE A 18 -14.46 -10.85 2.82
C ILE A 18 -14.53 -9.73 1.78
N LEU A 19 -14.16 -10.04 0.54
CA LEU A 19 -14.25 -9.13 -0.60
C LEU A 19 -15.69 -8.72 -0.94
N LEU A 20 -16.69 -9.56 -0.68
CA LEU A 20 -18.08 -9.22 -0.90
C LEU A 20 -18.55 -8.16 0.12
N ILE A 21 -18.16 -8.30 1.38
CA ILE A 21 -18.53 -7.41 2.48
C ILE A 21 -17.77 -6.08 2.38
N PHE A 22 -16.45 -6.16 2.23
CA PHE A 22 -15.59 -4.99 2.23
C PHE A 22 -15.39 -4.39 0.83
N GLY A 23 -15.49 -5.18 -0.24
CA GLY A 23 -15.17 -4.76 -1.60
C GLY A 23 -13.66 -4.83 -1.92
N PRO A 24 -13.27 -5.19 -3.17
CA PRO A 24 -11.86 -5.28 -3.57
C PRO A 24 -11.12 -3.94 -3.54
N LYS A 25 -11.84 -2.82 -3.65
CA LYS A 25 -11.25 -1.48 -3.58
C LYS A 25 -10.79 -1.09 -2.17
N ASN A 26 -11.33 -1.73 -1.13
CA ASN A 26 -10.99 -1.39 0.25
C ASN A 26 -9.76 -2.17 0.76
N LEU A 27 -9.45 -3.36 0.23
CA LEU A 27 -8.22 -4.09 0.57
C LEU A 27 -6.93 -3.27 0.35
N PRO A 28 -6.68 -2.66 -0.82
CA PRO A 28 -5.46 -1.89 -1.04
C PRO A 28 -5.42 -0.62 -0.19
N LYS A 29 -6.58 -0.04 0.14
CA LYS A 29 -6.68 1.14 1.02
C LYS A 29 -6.33 0.79 2.46
N LEU A 30 -6.86 -0.32 2.99
CA LEU A 30 -6.55 -0.87 4.31
C LEU A 30 -5.09 -1.31 4.39
N GLY A 31 -4.61 -2.06 3.38
CA GLY A 31 -3.22 -2.49 3.28
C GLY A 31 -2.24 -1.32 3.20
N SER A 32 -2.56 -0.25 2.45
CA SER A 32 -1.73 0.95 2.38
C SER A 32 -1.67 1.71 3.72
N ALA A 33 -2.79 1.76 4.46
CA ALA A 33 -2.82 2.39 5.78
C ALA A 33 -2.01 1.58 6.80
N LEU A 34 -2.23 0.28 6.87
CA LEU A 34 -1.48 -0.64 7.73
C LEU A 34 -0.01 -0.69 7.36
N GLY A 35 0.32 -0.75 6.07
CA GLY A 35 1.69 -0.76 5.55
C GLY A 35 2.44 0.50 5.91
N LYS A 36 1.79 1.67 5.87
CA LYS A 36 2.37 2.92 6.38
C LYS A 36 2.63 2.84 7.89
N THR A 37 1.69 2.32 8.68
CA THR A 37 1.89 2.14 10.12
C THR A 37 3.06 1.19 10.42
N VAL A 38 3.13 0.05 9.74
CA VAL A 38 4.21 -0.93 9.89
C VAL A 38 5.54 -0.35 9.43
N LYS A 39 5.57 0.41 8.32
CA LYS A 39 6.75 1.13 7.85
C LYS A 39 7.25 2.11 8.90
N ASN A 40 6.40 3.03 9.37
CA ASN A 40 6.80 3.98 10.41
C ASN A 40 7.24 3.30 11.72
N LEU A 41 6.62 2.16 12.08
CA LEU A 41 7.03 1.36 13.24
C LEU A 41 8.42 0.73 13.04
N ARG A 42 8.68 0.17 11.86
CA ARG A 42 9.99 -0.37 11.48
C ARG A 42 11.05 0.74 11.50
N ASP A 43 10.77 1.87 10.86
CA ASP A 43 11.69 3.00 10.73
C ASP A 43 12.03 3.56 12.13
N GLY A 44 11.02 3.67 13.01
CA GLY A 44 11.19 4.11 14.41
C GLY A 44 11.95 3.11 15.30
N ILE A 45 11.94 1.82 14.97
CA ILE A 45 12.70 0.77 15.68
C ILE A 45 14.13 0.61 15.10
N GLY A 46 14.52 1.42 14.10
CA GLY A 46 15.85 1.39 13.50
C GLY A 46 16.01 0.39 12.36
N GLY A 47 14.92 -0.03 11.74
CA GLY A 47 14.94 -1.03 10.66
C GLY A 47 15.53 -0.57 9.33
N ASP A 48 15.88 0.72 9.19
CA ASP A 48 16.49 1.28 7.96
C ASP A 48 17.87 0.68 7.63
N LYS A 49 18.57 0.10 8.61
CA LYS A 49 19.86 -0.56 8.36
C LYS A 49 19.77 -1.96 7.73
N ALA A 50 18.57 -2.51 7.54
CA ALA A 50 18.39 -3.92 7.14
C ALA A 50 17.84 -4.12 5.72
N ILE A 51 17.53 -3.05 4.96
CA ILE A 51 16.86 -3.16 3.65
C ILE A 51 17.71 -2.63 2.48
N GLU A 52 18.80 -1.90 2.72
CA GLU A 52 19.66 -1.38 1.63
C GLU A 52 20.46 -2.45 0.84
N GLU A 53 20.44 -3.73 1.23
CA GLU A 53 21.25 -4.77 0.58
C GLU A 53 20.56 -5.50 -0.60
N VAL A 54 19.36 -5.10 -1.05
CA VAL A 54 18.55 -5.90 -2.00
C VAL A 54 18.05 -5.19 -3.27
N ASP A 55 18.41 -3.93 -3.53
CA ASP A 55 17.83 -3.15 -4.66
C ASP A 55 18.80 -2.90 -5.84
N ASP A 56 20.02 -3.43 -5.80
CA ASP A 56 20.99 -3.31 -6.91
C ASP A 56 21.05 -4.60 -7.75
N GLU A 57 19.99 -4.93 -8.49
CA GLU A 57 20.04 -5.79 -9.71
C GLU A 57 18.61 -6.04 -10.23
N GLU A 58 18.17 -5.23 -11.21
CA GLU A 58 17.54 -5.68 -12.47
C GLU A 58 16.97 -4.46 -13.22
N GLU A 59 17.87 -3.79 -13.96
CA GLU A 59 17.53 -2.96 -15.10
C GLU A 59 17.23 -3.89 -16.28
N ILE A 60 15.96 -4.06 -16.65
CA ILE A 60 15.58 -4.53 -17.99
C ILE A 60 14.62 -3.52 -18.59
N VAL A 61 15.22 -2.71 -19.45
CA VAL A 61 14.63 -1.84 -20.45
C VAL A 61 13.72 -2.67 -21.37
N GLU A 62 12.46 -2.30 -21.49
CA GLU A 62 11.80 -2.34 -22.80
C GLU A 62 10.80 -1.20 -22.92
N GLU A 63 11.18 -0.28 -23.79
CA GLU A 63 10.48 0.89 -24.27
C GLU A 63 9.42 0.48 -25.29
N VAL A 64 8.15 0.78 -25.02
CA VAL A 64 7.16 1.05 -26.07
C VAL A 64 6.29 2.23 -25.61
N GLU A 65 6.51 3.37 -26.26
CA GLU A 65 5.62 4.54 -26.34
C GLU A 65 4.17 4.09 -26.66
N GLU A 66 3.11 4.64 -26.06
CA GLU A 66 2.56 5.95 -26.42
C GLU A 66 1.55 6.40 -25.34
N GLN A 67 1.60 7.70 -25.00
CA GLN A 67 0.63 8.39 -24.13
C GLN A 67 -0.67 8.77 -24.90
N PRO A 68 -1.60 9.65 -24.44
CA PRO A 68 -1.90 10.19 -23.09
C PRO A 68 -3.42 10.26 -22.76
N VAL A 69 -3.84 10.08 -21.49
CA VAL A 69 -4.93 10.93 -20.93
C VAL A 69 -4.66 11.31 -19.47
N LYS A 70 -4.37 12.61 -19.31
CA LYS A 70 -4.34 13.39 -18.08
C LYS A 70 -5.70 13.47 -17.38
N LYS A 71 -5.69 13.53 -16.04
CA LYS A 71 -6.45 14.42 -15.13
C LYS A 71 -6.17 13.95 -13.69
N THR A 72 -5.14 14.45 -13.00
CA THR A 72 -5.07 15.69 -12.20
C THR A 72 -6.05 15.74 -11.01
N THR A 73 -5.49 16.16 -9.86
CA THR A 73 -6.10 16.67 -8.60
C THR A 73 -6.45 15.67 -7.49
N ALA A 74 -5.60 15.62 -6.45
CA ALA A 74 -5.97 15.92 -5.06
C ALA A 74 -4.75 15.88 -4.11
N LYS A 75 -3.90 16.91 -4.17
CA LYS A 75 -3.09 17.38 -3.04
C LYS A 75 -3.56 18.80 -2.72
N LYS A 76 -3.76 19.06 -1.43
CA LYS A 76 -3.96 20.37 -0.76
C LYS A 76 -5.37 20.63 -0.22
N THR A 77 -5.55 20.26 1.05
CA THR A 77 -6.20 21.12 2.04
C THR A 77 -5.34 21.13 3.30
N THR A 78 -4.38 22.05 3.30
CA THR A 78 -3.87 22.71 4.50
C THR A 78 -4.54 24.08 4.56
N THR A 79 -5.44 24.29 5.52
CA THR A 79 -5.92 25.55 6.12
C THR A 79 -6.80 25.06 7.28
N ALA A 80 -6.45 25.20 8.56
CA ALA A 80 -6.33 26.46 9.26
C ALA A 80 -5.45 26.30 10.52
N ALA A 81 -4.46 27.19 10.65
CA ALA A 81 -3.83 27.53 11.92
C ALA A 81 -4.34 28.92 12.34
N LYS A 82 -4.67 29.06 13.63
CA LYS A 82 -4.40 30.23 14.49
C LYS A 82 -5.21 31.53 14.27
N LYS A 83 -6.22 31.76 15.14
CA LYS A 83 -6.51 33.09 15.73
C LYS A 83 -7.30 32.95 17.05
N LYS A 84 -6.59 33.02 18.19
CA LYS A 84 -7.10 33.52 19.48
C LYS A 84 -5.90 33.96 20.33
N ALA A 85 -5.62 35.24 20.25
CA ALA A 85 -4.78 36.03 21.14
C ALA A 85 -5.33 37.45 20.98
N GLU A 86 -6.40 37.73 21.71
CA GLU A 86 -6.75 38.97 22.43
C GLU A 86 -8.02 38.67 23.23
#